data_AF-A0A317XTN6-F1
#
_entry.id   AF-A0A317XTN6-F1
#
_cell.length_a   1.000
_cell.length_b   1.000
_cell.length_c   1.000
_cell.angle_alpha   90.00
_cell.angle_beta   90.00
_cell.angle_gamma   90.00
#
_symmetry.space_group_name_H-M   'P 1'
#
loop_
_entity.id
_entity.type
_entity.pdbx_description
1 polymer ?
#
loop_
_entity_poly.entity_id
_entity_poly.type
_entity_poly.pdbx_seq_one_letter_code
_entity_poly.pdbx_strand_id
1 'polypeptide(L)'
;MRFTIQLLAIVAMALCAISGSKADLQRGLAWGVNDNLGPKIAKGLVKWYWHWQDGPNSKFDGKLEWVPCFWGPKYQSKWAERKKEMKNDLPKYILGVNEPEIPGQSNLTPKHAAKLHMQELEPYAKKGVKISSPQMVYKTEWLQEFMDECDKLGCTIDFIALHWYGTTKDMKAFKKWVTTIHKKFNKPIWITEYGITSASGSSQAQIKKFHMDATCWMNKIGYVQRAAWLGCFEISSPPDSYASAKNAFLNSNGSLRDIAYWYMYTHHPDKRSLKTHSNRALPSAHIARRTVKHLDEDGNEIIDDEDPAEPVTDIVDCDDICQARNKAVAAFEAEFGEITDVDDE
;
A
#
# COMPACT_ATOMS: atom_id res chain seq x y z
N MET A 1 -40.63 39.11 -46.81
CA MET A 1 -40.43 38.05 -45.79
C MET A 1 -38.94 37.78 -45.68
N ARG A 2 -38.32 38.20 -44.57
CA ARG A 2 -36.92 37.92 -44.25
C ARG A 2 -36.89 36.60 -43.47
N PHE A 3 -36.22 35.57 -43.98
CA PHE A 3 -35.92 34.36 -43.21
C PHE A 3 -34.46 34.40 -42.79
N THR A 4 -34.25 34.55 -41.48
CA THR A 4 -32.96 34.48 -40.80
C THR A 4 -32.50 33.03 -40.70
N ILE A 5 -31.29 32.74 -41.20
CA ILE A 5 -30.60 31.47 -41.03
C ILE A 5 -29.89 31.52 -39.67
N GLN A 6 -30.35 30.70 -38.71
CA GLN A 6 -29.61 30.46 -37.47
C GLN A 6 -28.62 29.30 -37.69
N LEU A 7 -27.34 29.62 -37.54
CA LEU A 7 -26.24 28.67 -37.49
C LEU A 7 -26.26 27.96 -36.12
N LEU A 8 -26.52 26.65 -36.07
CA LEU A 8 -26.32 25.84 -34.87
C LEU A 8 -24.85 25.41 -34.81
N ALA A 9 -24.11 25.92 -33.83
CA ALA A 9 -22.78 25.45 -33.46
C ALA A 9 -22.90 24.08 -32.76
N ILE A 10 -22.34 23.04 -33.37
CA ILE A 10 -22.20 21.71 -32.75
C ILE A 10 -20.99 21.78 -31.81
N VAL A 11 -21.24 21.93 -30.52
CA VAL A 11 -20.24 21.69 -29.48
C VAL A 11 -20.14 20.17 -29.30
N ALA A 12 -19.08 19.57 -29.82
CA ALA A 12 -18.72 18.20 -29.49
C ALA A 12 -18.23 18.16 -28.03
N MET A 13 -19.15 17.89 -27.09
CA MET A 13 -18.75 17.46 -25.75
C MET A 13 -18.15 16.05 -25.88
N ALA A 14 -16.83 15.97 -25.80
CA ALA A 14 -16.15 14.73 -25.47
C ALA A 14 -16.61 14.31 -24.08
N LEU A 15 -17.60 13.41 -24.01
CA LEU A 15 -17.85 12.65 -22.80
C LEU A 15 -16.61 11.79 -22.56
N CYS A 16 -15.71 12.25 -21.68
CA CYS A 16 -14.91 11.32 -20.90
C CYS A 16 -15.89 10.42 -20.17
N ALA A 17 -16.17 9.24 -20.74
CA ALA A 17 -16.81 8.17 -20.02
C ALA A 17 -15.88 7.82 -18.86
N ILE A 18 -16.17 8.38 -17.69
CA ILE A 18 -15.66 7.89 -16.42
C ILE A 18 -16.18 6.46 -16.34
N SER A 19 -15.36 5.52 -16.82
CA SER A 19 -15.56 4.11 -16.56
C SER A 19 -15.42 3.99 -15.05
N GLY A 20 -16.54 4.00 -14.33
CA GLY A 20 -16.54 3.73 -12.90
C GLY A 20 -15.94 2.36 -12.71
N SER A 21 -14.65 2.31 -12.36
CA SER A 21 -13.99 1.08 -12.00
C SER A 21 -14.74 0.56 -10.78
N LYS A 22 -15.23 -0.69 -10.89
CA LYS A 22 -15.77 -1.37 -9.73
C LYS A 22 -14.65 -1.42 -8.69
N ALA A 23 -14.88 -0.80 -7.53
CA ALA A 23 -14.01 -0.88 -6.36
C ALA A 23 -13.60 -2.34 -6.10
N ASP A 24 -12.31 -2.66 -6.34
CA ASP A 24 -11.73 -4.00 -6.15
C ASP A 24 -10.26 -3.87 -5.71
N LEU A 25 -10.05 -3.23 -4.56
CA LEU A 25 -8.72 -3.12 -3.95
C LEU A 25 -8.20 -4.51 -3.59
N GLN A 26 -7.07 -4.91 -4.17
CA GLN A 26 -6.42 -6.16 -3.83
C GLN A 26 -5.48 -6.00 -2.63
N ARG A 27 -5.79 -6.74 -1.56
CA ARG A 27 -4.97 -6.82 -0.35
C ARG A 27 -3.74 -7.69 -0.57
N GLY A 28 -2.59 -7.21 -0.14
CA GLY A 28 -1.33 -7.94 -0.23
C GLY A 28 -0.48 -7.85 1.02
N LEU A 29 0.65 -8.55 0.97
CA LEU A 29 1.57 -8.69 2.09
C LEU A 29 2.94 -8.14 1.70
N ALA A 30 3.44 -7.16 2.46
CA ALA A 30 4.87 -6.88 2.53
C ALA A 30 5.48 -7.94 3.45
N TRP A 31 5.97 -9.03 2.87
CA TRP A 31 6.31 -10.26 3.59
C TRP A 31 7.69 -10.16 4.23
N GLY A 32 7.76 -10.22 5.55
CA GLY A 32 9.01 -10.13 6.31
C GLY A 32 9.10 -11.11 7.48
N VAL A 33 8.40 -12.24 7.41
CA VAL A 33 8.33 -13.28 8.45
C VAL A 33 8.80 -14.63 7.96
N ASN A 34 8.99 -15.55 8.90
CA ASN A 34 9.26 -16.96 8.59
C ASN A 34 8.20 -17.52 7.63
N ASP A 35 8.66 -18.05 6.49
CA ASP A 35 7.82 -18.60 5.44
C ASP A 35 6.85 -19.69 5.92
N ASN A 36 7.18 -20.42 7.00
CA ASN A 36 6.29 -21.44 7.57
C ASN A 36 4.98 -20.86 8.15
N LEU A 37 4.90 -19.55 8.37
CA LEU A 37 3.66 -18.86 8.72
C LEU A 37 2.78 -18.55 7.50
N GLY A 38 3.30 -18.78 6.29
CA GLY A 38 2.60 -18.54 5.03
C GLY A 38 1.20 -19.16 4.97
N PRO A 39 1.01 -20.45 5.33
CA PRO A 39 -0.30 -21.09 5.33
C PRO A 39 -1.32 -20.43 6.25
N LYS A 40 -0.88 -19.72 7.31
CA LYS A 40 -1.78 -19.02 8.24
C LYS A 40 -2.30 -17.71 7.65
N ILE A 41 -1.45 -16.92 6.98
CA ILE A 41 -1.78 -15.56 6.50
C ILE A 41 -2.31 -15.57 5.06
N ALA A 42 -1.90 -16.51 4.21
CA ALA A 42 -2.33 -16.61 2.82
C ALA A 42 -3.75 -17.19 2.65
N LYS A 43 -4.73 -16.50 3.22
CA LYS A 43 -6.14 -16.88 3.20
C LYS A 43 -7.03 -15.66 2.92
N GLY A 44 -8.31 -15.95 2.64
CA GLY A 44 -9.35 -14.93 2.48
C GLY A 44 -9.10 -13.95 1.33
N LEU A 45 -9.07 -12.66 1.68
CA LEU A 45 -8.99 -11.51 0.77
C LEU A 45 -7.59 -11.19 0.29
N VAL A 46 -6.55 -11.76 0.89
CA VAL A 46 -5.17 -11.55 0.46
C VAL A 46 -4.96 -12.25 -0.89
N LYS A 47 -4.40 -11.54 -1.88
CA LYS A 47 -4.23 -12.04 -3.25
C LYS A 47 -2.79 -12.05 -3.75
N TRP A 48 -1.92 -11.25 -3.15
CA TRP A 48 -0.56 -11.08 -3.60
C TRP A 48 0.38 -10.83 -2.41
N TYR A 49 1.66 -11.02 -2.65
CA TYR A 49 2.70 -10.64 -1.70
C TYR A 49 3.93 -10.20 -2.47
N TRP A 50 4.79 -9.49 -1.77
CA TRP A 50 6.10 -9.12 -2.26
C TRP A 50 7.08 -9.16 -1.09
N HIS A 51 8.36 -9.18 -1.42
CA HIS A 51 9.46 -9.04 -0.48
C HIS A 51 10.48 -8.08 -1.09
N TRP A 52 11.16 -7.30 -0.26
CA TRP A 52 12.19 -6.35 -0.68
C TRP A 52 13.26 -6.97 -1.59
N GLN A 53 13.80 -8.14 -1.25
CA GLN A 53 14.84 -8.81 -2.04
C GLN A 53 14.59 -10.29 -2.31
N ASP A 54 13.75 -10.96 -1.51
CA ASP A 54 13.64 -12.42 -1.52
C ASP A 54 12.68 -12.96 -2.59
N GLY A 55 12.82 -14.25 -2.87
CA GLY A 55 12.14 -14.95 -3.95
C GLY A 55 10.73 -15.42 -3.60
N PRO A 56 10.13 -16.28 -4.45
CA PRO A 56 8.82 -16.83 -4.19
C PRO A 56 8.84 -17.78 -2.98
N ASN A 57 7.87 -17.61 -2.08
CA ASN A 57 7.64 -18.46 -0.92
C ASN A 57 6.77 -19.67 -1.29
N SER A 58 7.39 -20.85 -1.30
CA SER A 58 6.72 -22.13 -1.58
C SER A 58 5.60 -22.50 -0.60
N LYS A 59 5.61 -21.97 0.63
CA LYS A 59 4.61 -22.26 1.66
C LYS A 59 3.26 -21.59 1.41
N PHE A 60 3.20 -20.65 0.47
CA PHE A 60 1.93 -20.12 -0.02
C PHE A 60 1.21 -21.06 -0.99
N ASP A 61 1.87 -22.10 -1.49
CA ASP A 61 1.27 -23.14 -2.33
C ASP A 61 0.51 -22.56 -3.55
N GLY A 62 1.08 -21.52 -4.17
CA GLY A 62 0.50 -20.83 -5.31
C GLY A 62 -0.76 -20.00 -5.03
N LYS A 63 -1.21 -19.90 -3.77
CA LYS A 63 -2.43 -19.15 -3.39
C LYS A 63 -2.31 -17.64 -3.56
N LEU A 64 -1.08 -17.12 -3.44
CA LEU A 64 -0.78 -15.70 -3.59
C LEU A 64 0.13 -15.48 -4.80
N GLU A 65 -0.17 -14.44 -5.56
CA GLU A 65 0.72 -13.94 -6.60
C GLU A 65 1.99 -13.36 -5.97
N TRP A 66 3.15 -13.85 -6.41
CA TRP A 66 4.44 -13.27 -6.06
C TRP A 66 4.74 -12.07 -6.96
N VAL A 67 5.03 -10.93 -6.35
CA VAL A 67 5.51 -9.73 -7.04
C VAL A 67 6.98 -9.48 -6.68
N PRO A 68 7.94 -9.76 -7.57
CA PRO A 68 9.35 -9.46 -7.35
C PRO A 68 9.62 -7.94 -7.26
N CYS A 69 10.60 -7.57 -6.43
CA CYS A 69 11.08 -6.20 -6.31
C CYS A 69 12.56 -6.11 -6.73
N PHE A 70 12.87 -5.15 -7.59
CA PHE A 70 14.25 -4.71 -7.76
C PHE A 70 14.52 -3.58 -6.77
N TRP A 71 14.88 -3.93 -5.53
CA TRP A 71 15.09 -2.95 -4.45
C TRP A 71 16.10 -1.86 -4.81
N GLY A 72 17.16 -2.24 -5.54
CA GLY A 72 18.25 -1.36 -5.96
C GLY A 72 19.61 -2.04 -5.86
N PRO A 73 20.70 -1.31 -6.13
CA PRO A 73 22.05 -1.87 -6.26
C PRO A 73 22.57 -2.64 -5.04
N LYS A 74 22.11 -2.30 -3.83
CA LYS A 74 22.50 -2.97 -2.58
C LYS A 74 22.23 -4.48 -2.59
N TYR A 75 21.14 -4.91 -3.24
CA TYR A 75 20.72 -6.32 -3.30
C TYR A 75 20.84 -6.90 -4.71
N GLN A 76 21.80 -6.43 -5.51
CA GLN A 76 21.98 -6.88 -6.90
C GLN A 76 22.20 -8.40 -7.03
N SER A 77 22.88 -9.03 -6.06
CA SER A 77 23.08 -10.49 -6.06
C SER A 77 21.75 -11.24 -5.89
N LYS A 78 20.91 -10.80 -4.96
CA LYS A 78 19.54 -11.32 -4.77
C LYS A 78 18.69 -11.07 -6.00
N TRP A 79 18.76 -9.87 -6.58
CA TRP A 79 18.08 -9.59 -7.84
C TRP A 79 18.49 -10.55 -8.97
N ALA A 80 19.78 -10.88 -9.09
CA ALA A 80 20.25 -11.88 -10.05
C ALA A 80 19.68 -13.29 -9.80
N GLU A 81 19.41 -13.67 -8.55
CA GLU A 81 18.67 -14.89 -8.21
C GLU A 81 17.21 -14.79 -8.66
N ARG A 82 16.52 -13.68 -8.38
CA ARG A 82 15.14 -13.44 -8.82
C ARG A 82 15.02 -13.54 -10.35
N LYS A 83 15.98 -12.97 -11.10
CA LYS A 83 16.03 -13.09 -12.56
C LYS A 83 16.15 -14.54 -13.05
N LYS A 84 16.79 -15.44 -12.29
CA LYS A 84 16.84 -16.88 -12.61
C LYS A 84 15.50 -17.54 -12.34
N GLU A 85 14.85 -17.21 -11.23
CA GLU A 85 13.51 -17.72 -10.87
C GLU A 85 12.46 -17.31 -11.91
N MET A 86 12.51 -16.07 -12.40
CA MET A 86 11.59 -15.54 -13.43
C MET A 86 11.88 -16.00 -14.86
N LYS A 87 12.96 -16.77 -15.11
CA LYS A 87 13.44 -17.03 -16.48
C LYS A 87 12.43 -17.78 -17.34
N ASN A 88 11.72 -18.76 -16.75
CA ASN A 88 10.79 -19.64 -17.44
C ASN A 88 9.32 -19.37 -17.07
N ASP A 89 9.08 -18.54 -16.07
CA ASP A 89 7.77 -18.14 -15.60
C ASP A 89 7.81 -16.63 -15.32
N LEU A 90 7.36 -15.84 -16.30
CA LEU A 90 7.41 -14.39 -16.18
C LEU A 90 6.34 -13.93 -15.18
N PRO A 91 6.70 -13.08 -14.20
CA PRO A 91 5.71 -12.51 -13.31
C PRO A 91 4.80 -11.57 -14.11
N LYS A 92 3.59 -11.32 -13.61
CA LYS A 92 2.70 -10.32 -14.22
C LYS A 92 3.14 -8.89 -13.91
N TYR A 93 3.77 -8.70 -12.74
CA TYR A 93 4.20 -7.39 -12.24
C TYR A 93 5.61 -7.44 -11.65
N ILE A 94 6.37 -6.36 -11.76
CA ILE A 94 7.64 -6.15 -11.04
C ILE A 94 7.60 -4.77 -10.38
N LEU A 95 8.03 -4.71 -9.11
CA LEU A 95 8.24 -3.46 -8.38
C LEU A 95 9.63 -2.89 -8.66
N GLY A 96 9.69 -1.57 -8.87
CA GLY A 96 10.90 -0.79 -9.04
C GLY A 96 11.66 -0.53 -7.74
N VAL A 97 12.67 0.33 -7.85
CA VAL A 97 13.60 0.64 -6.73
C VAL A 97 12.87 1.13 -5.50
N ASN A 98 13.38 0.74 -4.33
CA ASN A 98 12.74 0.96 -3.04
C ASN A 98 13.27 2.24 -2.37
N GLU A 99 12.39 3.23 -2.19
CA GLU A 99 12.66 4.47 -1.47
C GLU A 99 13.97 5.16 -1.91
N PRO A 100 14.18 5.40 -3.21
CA PRO A 100 15.45 5.94 -3.70
C PRO A 100 15.75 7.35 -3.21
N GLU A 101 14.75 8.09 -2.74
CA GLU A 101 14.92 9.44 -2.22
C GLU A 101 15.43 9.48 -0.77
N ILE A 102 15.49 8.33 -0.10
CA ILE A 102 15.88 8.20 1.30
C ILE A 102 17.35 7.74 1.40
N PRO A 103 18.23 8.52 2.05
CA PRO A 103 19.65 8.18 2.15
C PRO A 103 19.96 6.83 2.79
N GLY A 104 19.13 6.37 3.73
CA GLY A 104 19.26 5.08 4.40
C GLY A 104 18.74 3.87 3.60
N GLN A 105 18.13 4.11 2.44
CA GLN A 105 17.48 3.09 1.62
C GLN A 105 18.25 2.90 0.32
N SER A 106 17.60 2.81 -0.86
CA SER A 106 18.34 2.59 -2.09
C SER A 106 19.19 3.80 -2.49
N ASN A 107 18.84 5.01 -2.01
CA ASN A 107 19.61 6.25 -2.11
C ASN A 107 20.17 6.52 -3.52
N LEU A 108 19.28 6.81 -4.46
CA LEU A 108 19.61 7.01 -5.87
C LEU A 108 19.13 8.40 -6.33
N THR A 109 19.88 8.99 -7.24
CA THR A 109 19.37 10.16 -7.99
C THR A 109 18.31 9.72 -8.99
N PRO A 110 17.37 10.58 -9.39
CA PRO A 110 16.34 10.25 -10.37
C PRO A 110 16.92 9.72 -11.69
N LYS A 111 17.96 10.39 -12.20
CA LYS A 111 18.62 10.00 -13.45
C LYS A 111 19.30 8.63 -13.37
N HIS A 112 19.90 8.31 -12.23
CA HIS A 112 20.54 7.01 -12.06
C HIS A 112 19.51 5.89 -11.92
N ALA A 113 18.41 6.15 -11.18
CA ALA A 113 17.30 5.21 -11.08
C ALA A 113 16.63 4.93 -12.45
N ALA A 114 16.45 5.95 -13.30
CA ALA A 114 15.92 5.77 -14.65
C ALA A 114 16.83 4.89 -15.53
N LYS A 115 18.15 5.05 -15.44
CA LYS A 115 19.11 4.17 -16.13
C LYS A 115 19.05 2.73 -15.62
N LEU A 116 18.94 2.54 -14.30
CA LEU A 116 18.77 1.21 -13.72
C LEU A 116 17.44 0.57 -14.13
N HIS A 117 16.36 1.35 -14.23
CA HIS A 117 15.08 0.86 -14.75
C HIS A 117 15.24 0.32 -16.19
N MET A 118 15.89 1.09 -17.07
CA MET A 118 16.16 0.64 -18.45
C MET A 118 17.03 -0.62 -18.51
N GLN A 119 17.99 -0.75 -17.60
CA GLN A 119 18.89 -1.92 -17.56
C GLN A 119 18.19 -3.16 -17.01
N GLU A 120 17.47 -3.03 -15.90
CA GLU A 120 17.04 -4.16 -15.07
C GLU A 120 15.56 -4.53 -15.26
N LEU A 121 14.71 -3.58 -15.65
CA LEU A 121 13.25 -3.75 -15.68
C LEU A 121 12.64 -3.68 -17.08
N GLU A 122 13.11 -2.77 -17.91
CA GLU A 122 12.64 -2.61 -19.29
C GLU A 122 12.72 -3.90 -20.14
N PRO A 123 13.72 -4.80 -19.98
CA PRO A 123 13.72 -6.10 -20.68
C PRO A 123 12.50 -6.98 -20.35
N TYR A 124 11.90 -6.82 -19.17
CA TYR A 124 10.67 -7.52 -18.77
C TYR A 124 9.43 -6.80 -19.28
N ALA A 125 9.41 -5.46 -19.25
CA ALA A 125 8.34 -4.66 -19.86
C ALA A 125 8.10 -5.04 -21.32
N LYS A 126 9.18 -5.18 -22.10
CA LYS A 126 9.15 -5.63 -23.51
C LYS A 126 8.57 -7.02 -23.71
N LYS A 127 8.50 -7.83 -22.65
CA LYS A 127 7.87 -9.17 -22.64
C LYS A 127 6.44 -9.16 -22.09
N GLY A 128 5.88 -7.98 -21.82
CA GLY A 128 4.51 -7.80 -21.34
C GLY A 128 4.36 -7.75 -19.82
N VAL A 129 5.46 -7.77 -19.05
CA VAL A 129 5.42 -7.62 -17.60
C VAL A 129 5.12 -6.17 -17.23
N LYS A 130 4.22 -5.95 -16.28
CA LYS A 130 3.84 -4.61 -15.83
C LYS A 130 4.83 -4.07 -14.79
N ILE A 131 5.39 -2.89 -15.03
CA ILE A 131 6.47 -2.34 -14.19
C ILE A 131 5.99 -1.11 -13.41
N SER A 132 6.32 -1.06 -12.12
CA SER A 132 6.04 0.10 -11.29
C SER A 132 7.06 1.23 -11.50
N SER A 133 6.67 2.44 -11.10
CA SER A 133 7.63 3.48 -10.72
C SER A 133 8.51 3.01 -9.55
N PRO A 134 9.57 3.76 -9.21
CA PRO A 134 10.17 3.69 -7.88
C PRO A 134 9.11 3.82 -6.79
N GLN A 135 9.34 3.14 -5.65
CA GLN A 135 8.42 3.09 -4.52
C GLN A 135 8.69 4.30 -3.60
N MET A 136 7.90 5.37 -3.77
CA MET A 136 8.17 6.69 -3.18
C MET A 136 7.43 6.90 -1.86
N VAL A 137 8.07 7.60 -0.92
CA VAL A 137 7.54 7.92 0.42
C VAL A 137 7.07 9.38 0.52
N TYR A 138 7.85 10.35 0.02
CA TYR A 138 7.53 11.77 0.28
C TYR A 138 8.00 12.83 -0.74
N LYS A 139 8.94 12.54 -1.66
CA LYS A 139 9.48 13.57 -2.60
C LYS A 139 8.84 13.49 -3.99
N THR A 140 7.79 14.27 -4.24
CA THR A 140 7.12 14.33 -5.55
C THR A 140 8.04 14.82 -6.66
N GLU A 141 8.95 15.75 -6.36
CA GLU A 141 9.88 16.35 -7.32
C GLU A 141 10.89 15.31 -7.82
N TRP A 142 11.39 14.46 -6.90
CA TRP A 142 12.27 13.35 -7.26
C TRP A 142 11.56 12.43 -8.27
N LEU A 143 10.29 12.09 -8.02
CA LEU A 143 9.52 11.25 -8.92
C LEU A 143 9.28 11.93 -10.26
N GLN A 144 8.99 13.24 -10.29
CA GLN A 144 8.86 13.97 -11.55
C GLN A 144 10.16 13.94 -12.36
N GLU A 145 11.31 14.22 -11.75
CA GLU A 145 12.61 14.16 -12.43
C GLU A 145 12.92 12.76 -12.97
N PHE A 146 12.50 11.72 -12.25
CA PHE A 146 12.63 10.34 -12.70
C PHE A 146 11.74 10.08 -13.92
N MET A 147 10.48 10.49 -13.88
CA MET A 147 9.53 10.32 -14.99
C MET A 147 10.02 11.09 -16.24
N ASP A 148 10.49 12.32 -16.08
CA ASP A 148 11.04 13.15 -17.17
C ASP A 148 12.28 12.51 -17.81
N GLU A 149 13.16 11.91 -17.01
CA GLU A 149 14.30 11.17 -17.53
C GLU A 149 13.86 9.87 -18.21
N CYS A 150 12.86 9.20 -17.66
CA CYS A 150 12.31 7.99 -18.24
C CYS A 150 11.62 8.24 -19.59
N ASP A 151 10.95 9.37 -19.77
CA ASP A 151 10.39 9.78 -21.06
C ASP A 151 11.48 9.97 -22.12
N LYS A 152 12.66 10.50 -21.74
CA LYS A 152 13.82 10.63 -22.64
C LYS A 152 14.44 9.30 -23.00
N LEU A 153 14.50 8.36 -22.04
CA LEU A 153 15.13 7.05 -22.22
C LEU A 153 14.18 6.02 -22.85
N GLY A 154 12.88 6.28 -22.85
CA GLY A 154 11.85 5.35 -23.31
C GLY A 154 11.53 4.24 -22.31
N CYS A 155 11.47 4.56 -21.00
CA CYS A 155 11.05 3.60 -19.97
C CYS A 155 9.58 3.23 -20.10
N THR A 156 9.23 2.00 -19.70
CA THR A 156 7.86 1.58 -19.46
C THR A 156 7.50 1.70 -17.98
N ILE A 157 6.56 2.60 -17.64
CA ILE A 157 5.99 2.73 -16.29
C ILE A 157 4.47 2.54 -16.37
N ASP A 158 3.99 1.38 -15.89
CA ASP A 158 2.58 1.01 -15.98
C ASP A 158 1.75 1.53 -14.79
N PHE A 159 2.34 1.62 -13.60
CA PHE A 159 1.67 2.06 -12.37
C PHE A 159 2.64 2.76 -11.43
N ILE A 160 2.12 3.58 -10.51
CA ILE A 160 2.92 4.28 -9.50
C ILE A 160 2.88 3.49 -8.19
N ALA A 161 4.05 3.20 -7.63
CA ALA A 161 4.19 2.56 -6.32
C ALA A 161 4.50 3.60 -5.24
N LEU A 162 3.80 3.54 -4.12
CA LEU A 162 3.93 4.48 -3.01
C LEU A 162 4.04 3.75 -1.67
N HIS A 163 4.79 4.33 -0.76
CA HIS A 163 4.77 4.01 0.65
C HIS A 163 4.11 5.13 1.44
N TRP A 164 3.54 4.79 2.59
CA TRP A 164 3.05 5.78 3.55
C TRP A 164 3.29 5.37 5.00
N TYR A 165 4.01 6.24 5.72
CA TYR A 165 4.12 6.17 7.17
C TYR A 165 3.70 7.50 7.79
N GLY A 166 3.00 7.41 8.93
CA GLY A 166 2.52 8.56 9.68
C GLY A 166 1.84 8.15 10.99
N THR A 167 1.00 9.04 11.52
CA THR A 167 0.22 8.81 12.74
C THR A 167 -1.24 8.48 12.42
N THR A 168 -1.99 8.03 13.42
CA THR A 168 -3.42 7.75 13.25
C THR A 168 -4.27 9.01 13.03
N LYS A 169 -3.69 10.21 13.21
CA LYS A 169 -4.34 11.50 12.93
C LYS A 169 -4.20 11.91 11.46
N ASP A 170 -3.31 11.26 10.70
CA ASP A 170 -2.90 11.71 9.37
C ASP A 170 -3.76 11.17 8.23
N MET A 171 -4.98 10.71 8.50
CA MET A 171 -5.86 10.17 7.44
C MET A 171 -6.05 11.17 6.29
N LYS A 172 -6.27 12.45 6.61
CA LYS A 172 -6.41 13.50 5.59
C LYS A 172 -5.11 13.67 4.78
N ALA A 173 -3.96 13.65 5.44
CA ALA A 173 -2.67 13.79 4.77
C ALA A 173 -2.35 12.58 3.88
N PHE A 174 -2.70 11.36 4.32
CA PHE A 174 -2.58 10.14 3.53
C PHE A 174 -3.39 10.23 2.24
N LYS A 175 -4.69 10.54 2.36
CA LYS A 175 -5.58 10.73 1.20
C LYS A 175 -5.01 11.78 0.25
N LYS A 176 -4.56 12.91 0.81
CA LYS A 176 -4.07 14.05 0.03
C LYS A 176 -2.82 13.71 -0.76
N TRP A 177 -1.84 13.06 -0.14
CA TRP A 177 -0.63 12.59 -0.81
C TRP A 177 -0.93 11.67 -2.00
N VAL A 178 -1.77 10.67 -1.78
CA VAL A 178 -2.13 9.70 -2.82
C VAL A 178 -2.91 10.37 -3.95
N THR A 179 -3.85 11.28 -3.64
CA THR A 179 -4.58 12.07 -4.65
C THR A 179 -3.64 12.99 -5.43
N THR A 180 -2.68 13.67 -4.78
CA THR A 180 -1.67 14.52 -5.44
C THR A 180 -0.92 13.72 -6.50
N ILE A 181 -0.40 12.56 -6.12
CA ILE A 181 0.36 11.69 -7.03
C ILE A 181 -0.51 11.22 -8.18
N HIS A 182 -1.74 10.79 -7.90
CA HIS A 182 -2.67 10.33 -8.95
C HIS A 182 -2.96 11.46 -9.94
N LYS A 183 -3.27 12.67 -9.47
CA LYS A 183 -3.53 13.84 -10.34
C LYS A 183 -2.32 14.23 -11.17
N LYS A 184 -1.11 14.13 -10.60
CA LYS A 184 0.13 14.52 -11.28
C LYS A 184 0.52 13.56 -12.40
N PHE A 185 0.35 12.25 -12.20
CA PHE A 185 0.86 11.23 -13.14
C PHE A 185 -0.23 10.45 -13.88
N ASN A 186 -1.49 10.55 -13.48
CA ASN A 186 -2.66 9.92 -14.10
C ASN A 186 -2.45 8.42 -14.42
N LYS A 187 -1.92 7.68 -13.44
CA LYS A 187 -1.62 6.24 -13.52
C LYS A 187 -2.23 5.52 -12.31
N PRO A 188 -2.60 4.23 -12.44
CA PRO A 188 -3.01 3.43 -11.30
C PRO A 188 -1.98 3.45 -10.17
N ILE A 189 -2.45 3.42 -8.93
CA ILE A 189 -1.59 3.46 -7.74
C ILE A 189 -1.59 2.11 -7.04
N TRP A 190 -0.39 1.68 -6.63
CA TRP A 190 -0.18 0.62 -5.66
C TRP A 190 0.44 1.21 -4.40
N ILE A 191 -0.11 0.90 -3.24
CA ILE A 191 0.47 1.27 -1.96
C ILE A 191 1.17 0.04 -1.39
N THR A 192 2.45 -0.12 -1.74
CA THR A 192 3.23 -1.33 -1.44
C THR A 192 3.62 -1.44 0.02
N GLU A 193 3.61 -0.32 0.74
CA GLU A 193 3.68 -0.27 2.20
C GLU A 193 2.83 0.87 2.75
N TYR A 194 2.10 0.60 3.82
CA TYR A 194 1.61 1.66 4.69
C TYR A 194 1.50 1.19 6.13
N GLY A 195 1.74 2.10 7.08
CA GLY A 195 1.74 1.77 8.51
C GLY A 195 1.78 2.99 9.41
N ILE A 196 1.66 2.74 10.71
CA ILE A 196 1.81 3.78 11.74
C ILE A 196 3.23 3.77 12.31
N THR A 197 3.80 4.95 12.53
CA THR A 197 5.15 5.10 13.10
C THR A 197 5.16 4.82 14.59
N SER A 198 6.27 4.29 15.09
CA SER A 198 6.50 3.99 16.51
C SER A 198 6.38 5.24 17.39
N ALA A 199 6.93 6.37 16.93
CA ALA A 199 6.92 7.65 17.62
C ALA A 199 5.53 8.29 17.77
N SER A 200 4.50 7.76 17.09
CA SER A 200 3.13 8.27 17.23
C SER A 200 2.48 7.95 18.59
N GLY A 201 3.00 6.97 19.33
CA GLY A 201 2.43 6.51 20.60
C GLY A 201 1.00 5.98 20.51
N SER A 202 0.54 5.59 19.31
CA SER A 202 -0.85 5.21 19.08
C SER A 202 -1.22 3.89 19.79
N SER A 203 -2.44 3.80 20.30
CA SER A 203 -3.00 2.55 20.83
C SER A 203 -3.32 1.55 19.70
N GLN A 204 -3.44 0.27 20.03
CA GLN A 204 -3.78 -0.76 19.04
C GLN A 204 -5.12 -0.47 18.36
N ALA A 205 -6.12 -0.02 19.12
CA ALA A 205 -7.43 0.35 18.58
C ALA A 205 -7.34 1.52 17.59
N GLN A 206 -6.50 2.52 17.85
CA GLN A 206 -6.30 3.64 16.94
C GLN A 206 -5.61 3.20 15.64
N ILE A 207 -4.59 2.34 15.74
CA ILE A 207 -3.86 1.80 14.58
C ILE A 207 -4.79 0.94 13.71
N LYS A 208 -5.54 0.01 14.32
CA LYS A 208 -6.53 -0.81 13.61
C LYS A 208 -7.56 0.09 12.92
N LYS A 209 -8.10 1.10 13.62
CA LYS A 209 -9.07 2.03 13.03
C LYS A 209 -8.49 2.78 11.82
N PHE A 210 -7.27 3.29 11.90
CA PHE A 210 -6.61 3.94 10.76
C PHE A 210 -6.47 2.96 9.57
N HIS A 211 -6.00 1.74 9.83
CA HIS A 211 -5.85 0.72 8.79
C HIS A 211 -7.18 0.38 8.11
N MET A 212 -8.26 0.27 8.90
CA MET A 212 -9.63 0.05 8.42
C MET A 212 -10.11 1.19 7.53
N ASP A 213 -9.99 2.43 8.00
CA ASP A 213 -10.45 3.62 7.29
C ASP A 213 -9.65 3.84 5.99
N ALA A 214 -8.33 3.63 6.03
CA ALA A 214 -7.46 3.73 4.85
C ALA A 214 -7.83 2.70 3.78
N THR A 215 -8.05 1.44 4.18
CA THR A 215 -8.47 0.37 3.26
C THR A 215 -9.84 0.64 2.66
N CYS A 216 -10.79 1.16 3.47
CA CYS A 216 -12.11 1.54 3.00
C CYS A 216 -12.03 2.64 1.93
N TRP A 217 -11.28 3.69 2.23
CA TRP A 217 -11.10 4.80 1.31
C TRP A 217 -10.41 4.36 0.01
N MET A 218 -9.30 3.62 0.09
CA MET A 218 -8.58 3.10 -1.08
C MET A 218 -9.48 2.22 -1.97
N ASN A 219 -10.34 1.42 -1.36
CA ASN A 219 -11.33 0.64 -2.11
C ASN A 219 -12.34 1.54 -2.83
N LYS A 220 -12.84 2.60 -2.19
CA LYS A 220 -13.83 3.52 -2.76
C LYS A 220 -13.31 4.30 -3.97
N ILE A 221 -12.08 4.82 -3.89
CA ILE A 221 -11.55 5.75 -4.91
C ILE A 221 -11.21 5.09 -6.25
N GLY A 222 -11.09 3.76 -6.31
CA GLY A 222 -11.02 2.99 -7.55
C GLY A 222 -9.71 3.06 -8.35
N TYR A 223 -8.87 4.09 -8.15
CA TYR A 223 -7.55 4.20 -8.79
C TYR A 223 -6.39 3.62 -7.97
N VAL A 224 -6.62 3.31 -6.69
CA VAL A 224 -5.70 2.46 -5.91
C VAL A 224 -6.11 1.01 -6.10
N GLN A 225 -5.27 0.24 -6.80
CA GLN A 225 -5.58 -1.13 -7.21
C GLN A 225 -5.04 -2.17 -6.23
N ARG A 226 -3.93 -1.89 -5.56
CA ARG A 226 -3.30 -2.80 -4.60
C ARG A 226 -2.79 -2.05 -3.38
N ALA A 227 -2.92 -2.66 -2.21
CA ALA A 227 -2.36 -2.12 -0.98
C ALA A 227 -1.85 -3.23 -0.06
N ALA A 228 -0.70 -3.03 0.57
CA ALA A 228 -0.13 -3.92 1.57
C ALA A 228 0.22 -3.14 2.85
N TRP A 229 -0.39 -3.57 3.96
CA TRP A 229 -0.07 -3.03 5.27
C TRP A 229 1.27 -3.59 5.73
N LEU A 230 2.14 -2.75 6.29
CA LEU A 230 3.39 -3.20 6.90
C LEU A 230 3.05 -3.87 8.24
N GLY A 231 2.67 -5.14 8.19
CA GLY A 231 2.30 -5.92 9.38
C GLY A 231 2.76 -7.36 9.38
N CYS A 232 3.40 -7.89 8.33
CA CYS A 232 3.91 -9.27 8.37
C CYS A 232 5.21 -9.35 9.18
N PHE A 233 5.07 -9.24 10.50
CA PHE A 233 6.08 -9.40 11.54
C PHE A 233 5.40 -9.72 12.87
N GLU A 234 6.15 -10.26 13.82
CA GLU A 234 5.70 -10.52 15.19
C GLU A 234 5.78 -9.23 16.01
N ILE A 235 4.83 -8.99 16.91
CA ILE A 235 4.78 -7.79 17.75
C ILE A 235 6.10 -7.55 18.54
N SER A 236 6.82 -8.61 18.90
CA SER A 236 8.12 -8.53 19.59
C SER A 236 9.33 -8.28 18.67
N SER A 237 9.15 -8.31 17.34
CA SER A 237 10.24 -8.19 16.37
C SER A 237 9.79 -7.37 15.15
N PRO A 238 9.52 -6.06 15.32
CA PRO A 238 9.27 -5.17 14.19
C PRO A 238 10.48 -5.13 13.24
N PRO A 239 10.27 -4.82 11.94
CA PRO A 239 11.34 -4.84 10.94
C PRO A 239 12.42 -3.77 11.19
N ASP A 240 12.03 -2.66 11.84
CA ASP A 240 12.90 -1.58 12.26
C ASP A 240 12.30 -0.83 13.46
N SER A 241 12.99 0.22 13.92
CA SER A 241 12.51 1.08 15.00
C SER A 241 11.54 2.18 14.55
N TYR A 242 11.33 2.35 13.24
CA TYR A 242 10.50 3.39 12.66
C TYR A 242 9.02 2.97 12.64
N ALA A 243 8.74 1.74 12.24
CA ALA A 243 7.40 1.16 12.27
C ALA A 243 6.96 0.84 13.70
N SER A 244 5.69 1.13 14.02
CA SER A 244 5.11 0.71 15.29
C SER A 244 5.02 -0.81 15.36
N ALA A 245 5.50 -1.40 16.46
CA ALA A 245 5.34 -2.82 16.76
C ALA A 245 3.87 -3.27 16.69
N LYS A 246 2.95 -2.36 17.02
CA LYS A 246 1.49 -2.58 16.98
C LYS A 246 0.91 -2.71 15.57
N ASN A 247 1.68 -2.43 14.52
CA ASN A 247 1.25 -2.76 13.15
C ASN A 247 1.27 -4.29 12.89
N ALA A 248 1.95 -5.08 13.73
CA ALA A 248 2.13 -6.52 13.57
C ALA A 248 0.82 -7.29 13.35
N PHE A 249 0.86 -8.26 12.45
CA PHE A 249 -0.19 -9.25 12.24
C PHE A 249 -0.04 -10.45 13.16
N LEU A 250 1.13 -10.64 13.78
CA LEU A 250 1.44 -11.82 14.56
C LEU A 250 1.78 -11.46 16.00
N ASN A 251 1.30 -12.28 16.93
CA ASN A 251 1.81 -12.33 18.30
C ASN A 251 3.21 -12.97 18.31
N SER A 252 3.93 -12.83 19.42
CA SER A 252 5.27 -13.42 19.62
C SER A 252 5.31 -14.96 19.56
N ASN A 253 4.16 -15.63 19.64
CA ASN A 253 4.04 -17.08 19.47
C ASN A 253 3.62 -17.48 18.03
N GLY A 254 3.55 -16.52 17.11
CA GLY A 254 3.12 -16.73 15.72
C GLY A 254 1.62 -16.98 15.54
N SER A 255 0.77 -16.71 16.55
CA SER A 255 -0.69 -16.64 16.35
C SER A 255 -1.07 -15.29 15.71
N LEU A 256 -2.17 -15.26 14.97
CA LEU A 256 -2.63 -14.04 14.33
C LEU A 256 -3.28 -13.09 15.36
N ARG A 257 -3.06 -11.80 15.15
CA ARG A 257 -3.69 -10.71 15.89
C ARG A 257 -5.00 -10.30 15.21
N ASP A 258 -5.91 -9.70 15.96
CA ASP A 258 -7.22 -9.26 15.47
C ASP A 258 -7.13 -8.31 14.24
N ILE A 259 -6.11 -7.45 14.17
CA ILE A 259 -5.83 -6.61 12.99
C ILE A 259 -5.56 -7.44 11.71
N ALA A 260 -4.91 -8.60 11.85
CA ALA A 260 -4.67 -9.53 10.74
C ALA A 260 -5.96 -10.24 10.30
N TYR A 261 -6.76 -10.73 11.25
CA TYR A 261 -8.06 -11.35 10.96
C TYR A 261 -8.98 -10.40 10.19
N TRP A 262 -9.05 -9.15 10.64
CA TRP A 262 -9.81 -8.14 9.93
C TRP A 262 -9.30 -7.95 8.50
N TYR A 263 -7.98 -7.84 8.33
CA TYR A 263 -7.34 -7.65 7.03
C TYR A 263 -7.56 -8.84 6.08
N MET A 264 -7.60 -10.07 6.60
CA MET A 264 -7.79 -11.28 5.80
C MET A 264 -9.25 -11.54 5.44
N TYR A 265 -10.20 -11.29 6.34
CA TYR A 265 -11.56 -11.85 6.19
C TYR A 265 -12.69 -10.83 6.07
N THR A 266 -12.43 -9.54 6.31
CA THR A 266 -13.51 -8.53 6.28
C THR A 266 -13.80 -8.00 4.89
N HIS A 267 -14.90 -8.45 4.31
CA HIS A 267 -15.50 -7.90 3.09
C HIS A 267 -16.26 -6.59 3.39
N HIS A 268 -16.08 -5.57 2.56
CA HIS A 268 -16.78 -4.27 2.62
C HIS A 268 -16.72 -3.55 3.98
N PRO A 269 -15.72 -2.69 4.20
CA PRO A 269 -15.60 -1.90 5.42
C PRO A 269 -16.62 -0.74 5.42
N ASP A 270 -17.91 -1.03 5.57
CA ASP A 270 -18.90 0.02 5.81
C ASP A 270 -18.72 0.59 7.22
N LYS A 271 -19.15 1.84 7.43
CA LYS A 271 -19.15 2.49 8.78
C LYS A 271 -19.93 1.68 9.83
N ARG A 272 -20.84 0.77 9.42
CA ARG A 272 -21.51 -0.19 10.31
C ARG A 272 -20.61 -1.37 10.71
N SER A 273 -19.70 -1.79 9.83
CA SER A 273 -18.69 -2.83 10.10
C SER A 273 -17.79 -2.43 11.28
N LEU A 274 -17.49 -1.14 11.44
CA LEU A 274 -16.75 -0.57 12.57
C LEU A 274 -17.36 -0.89 13.94
N LYS A 275 -18.68 -1.13 14.02
CA LYS A 275 -19.38 -1.55 15.25
C LYS A 275 -19.64 -3.05 15.32
N THR A 276 -19.72 -3.74 14.18
CA THR A 276 -20.08 -5.17 14.13
C THR A 276 -18.89 -6.11 14.08
N HIS A 277 -17.65 -5.65 13.88
CA HIS A 277 -16.47 -6.52 13.94
C HIS A 277 -16.04 -6.93 15.34
N SER A 278 -16.78 -6.54 16.39
CA SER A 278 -16.70 -7.24 17.67
C SER A 278 -17.63 -8.47 17.75
N ASN A 279 -18.53 -8.72 16.77
CA ASN A 279 -19.59 -9.74 16.96
C ASN A 279 -20.13 -10.45 15.70
N ARG A 280 -19.76 -10.10 14.46
CA ARG A 280 -20.46 -10.59 13.25
C ARG A 280 -19.62 -11.36 12.24
N ALA A 281 -18.33 -11.57 12.50
CA ALA A 281 -17.48 -12.45 11.69
C ALA A 281 -17.52 -13.93 12.15
N LEU A 282 -18.42 -14.29 13.06
CA LEU A 282 -18.53 -15.64 13.60
C LEU A 282 -19.77 -16.36 13.05
N PRO A 283 -19.65 -17.64 12.63
CA PRO A 283 -20.81 -18.50 12.37
C PRO A 283 -21.74 -18.55 13.59
N SER A 284 -23.03 -18.44 13.31
CA SER A 284 -24.17 -18.24 14.20
C SER A 284 -24.21 -19.09 15.48
N ALA A 285 -24.56 -18.47 16.61
CA ALA A 285 -25.82 -18.68 17.34
C ALA A 285 -25.80 -18.01 18.73
N HIS A 286 -26.88 -17.29 19.05
CA HIS A 286 -27.20 -16.82 20.40
C HIS A 286 -27.15 -17.96 21.42
N ILE A 287 -26.40 -17.78 22.52
CA ILE A 287 -26.75 -18.18 23.89
C ILE A 287 -25.83 -17.41 24.87
N ALA A 288 -26.39 -16.96 25.98
CA ALA A 288 -25.82 -16.01 26.92
C ALA A 288 -24.67 -16.55 27.80
N ARG A 289 -23.77 -15.63 28.18
CA ARG A 289 -22.89 -15.62 29.37
C ARG A 289 -22.02 -16.86 29.62
N ARG A 290 -20.84 -16.86 28.98
CA ARG A 290 -19.52 -17.27 29.52
C ARG A 290 -18.49 -16.40 28.81
N THR A 291 -17.35 -16.10 29.42
CA THR A 291 -16.23 -15.40 28.77
C THR A 291 -15.82 -16.23 27.54
N VAL A 292 -16.31 -15.86 26.35
CA VAL A 292 -16.07 -16.61 25.12
C VAL A 292 -14.65 -16.25 24.68
N LYS A 293 -13.72 -17.20 24.80
CA LYS A 293 -12.45 -17.11 24.09
C LYS A 293 -12.77 -17.18 22.61
N HIS A 294 -12.47 -16.11 21.88
CA HIS A 294 -12.60 -16.12 20.43
C HIS A 294 -11.51 -17.03 19.88
N LEU A 295 -11.86 -18.06 19.11
CA LEU A 295 -10.91 -18.99 18.53
C LEU A 295 -10.86 -18.80 17.02
N ASP A 296 -9.69 -18.99 16.43
CA ASP A 296 -9.50 -19.03 14.98
C ASP A 296 -9.89 -20.38 14.37
N GLU A 297 -9.76 -20.48 13.04
CA GLU A 297 -10.05 -21.71 12.28
C GLU A 297 -9.14 -22.90 12.66
N ASP A 298 -8.00 -22.63 13.26
CA ASP A 298 -7.04 -23.62 13.76
C ASP A 298 -7.22 -23.86 15.28
N GLY A 299 -8.22 -23.25 15.91
CA GLY A 299 -8.56 -23.38 17.33
C GLY A 299 -7.72 -22.52 18.29
N ASN A 300 -6.91 -21.58 17.79
CA ASN A 300 -6.10 -20.70 18.65
C ASN A 300 -6.91 -19.49 19.14
N GLU A 301 -6.66 -19.04 20.36
CA GLU A 301 -7.29 -17.84 20.92
C GLU A 301 -6.89 -16.57 20.14
N ILE A 302 -7.90 -15.89 19.59
CA ILE A 302 -7.82 -14.53 19.07
C ILE A 302 -7.78 -13.61 20.28
N ILE A 303 -6.62 -13.00 20.50
CA ILE A 303 -6.41 -12.07 21.60
C ILE A 303 -6.87 -10.69 21.09
N ASP A 304 -7.92 -10.16 21.72
CA ASP A 304 -8.27 -8.75 21.58
C ASP A 304 -7.23 -7.95 22.37
N ASP A 305 -6.32 -7.33 21.62
CA ASP A 305 -5.24 -6.53 22.16
C ASP A 305 -5.78 -5.17 22.65
N GLU A 306 -6.56 -5.18 23.72
CA GLU A 306 -6.80 -3.98 24.53
C GLU A 306 -5.57 -3.72 25.41
N ASP A 307 -4.45 -3.40 24.77
CA ASP A 307 -3.30 -2.90 25.51
C ASP A 307 -3.66 -1.54 26.12
N PRO A 308 -3.46 -1.34 27.44
CA PRO A 308 -3.53 -0.01 28.01
C PRO A 308 -2.52 0.88 27.27
N ALA A 309 -2.95 2.09 26.91
CA ALA A 309 -2.07 3.05 26.25
C ALA A 309 -0.87 3.34 27.16
N GLU A 310 0.29 2.78 26.85
CA GLU A 310 1.52 3.12 27.57
C GLU A 310 1.84 4.59 27.31
N PRO A 311 2.19 5.37 28.34
CA PRO A 311 2.56 6.76 28.17
C PRO A 311 3.89 6.83 27.43
N VAL A 312 3.83 7.06 26.12
CA VAL A 312 5.02 7.38 25.32
C VAL A 312 5.41 8.82 25.64
N THR A 313 6.60 9.00 26.20
CA THR A 313 7.23 10.32 26.30
C THR A 313 7.74 10.71 24.92
N ASP A 314 7.53 11.96 24.51
CA ASP A 314 8.00 12.51 23.23
C ASP A 314 7.27 11.99 21.97
N ILE A 315 5.93 12.08 21.97
CA ILE A 315 5.11 11.82 20.78
C ILE A 315 5.50 12.76 19.63
N VAL A 316 5.86 12.18 18.48
CA VAL A 316 6.16 12.93 17.26
C VAL A 316 4.96 12.85 16.32
N ASP A 317 4.21 13.95 16.22
CA ASP A 317 3.04 14.05 15.34
C ASP A 317 3.43 14.20 13.84
N CYS A 318 4.60 14.77 13.53
CA CYS A 318 5.09 14.93 12.14
C CYS A 318 6.61 15.05 12.11
N ASP A 319 7.28 13.98 11.67
CA ASP A 319 8.74 13.92 11.48
C ASP A 319 9.19 14.63 10.19
N ASP A 320 10.49 14.60 9.90
CA ASP A 320 11.07 15.24 8.70
C ASP A 320 10.48 14.69 7.39
N ILE A 321 10.13 13.41 7.36
CA ILE A 321 9.49 12.75 6.21
C ILE A 321 8.09 13.32 6.01
N CYS A 322 7.29 13.41 7.08
CA CYS A 322 5.97 14.01 7.09
C CYS A 322 6.02 15.49 6.66
N GLN A 323 6.97 16.27 7.17
CA GLN A 323 7.13 17.68 6.82
C GLN A 323 7.49 17.85 5.34
N ALA A 324 8.44 17.06 4.84
CA ALA A 324 8.84 17.10 3.44
C ALA A 324 7.68 16.72 2.50
N ARG A 325 6.87 15.73 2.89
CA ARG A 325 5.65 15.36 2.16
C ARG A 325 4.62 16.48 2.13
N ASN A 326 4.37 17.13 3.27
CA ASN A 326 3.45 18.26 3.36
C ASN A 326 3.91 19.42 2.47
N LYS A 327 5.22 19.70 2.44
CA LYS A 327 5.80 20.71 1.55
C LYS A 327 5.58 20.36 0.07
N ALA A 328 5.79 19.11 -0.31
CA ALA A 328 5.63 18.66 -1.69
C ALA A 328 4.16 18.70 -2.16
N VAL A 329 3.22 18.37 -1.27
CA VAL A 329 1.78 18.55 -1.52
C VAL A 329 1.41 20.03 -1.66
N ALA A 330 1.89 20.89 -0.75
CA ALA A 330 1.61 22.32 -0.80
C ALA A 330 2.15 22.99 -2.08
N ALA A 331 3.34 22.56 -2.54
CA ALA A 331 3.90 23.02 -3.81
C ALA A 331 3.01 22.66 -5.01
N PHE A 332 2.46 21.44 -5.03
CA PHE A 332 1.50 21.03 -6.05
C PHE A 332 0.23 21.88 -6.00
N GLU A 333 -0.34 22.14 -4.82
CA GLU A 333 -1.57 22.94 -4.70
C GLU A 333 -1.38 24.40 -5.07
N ALA A 334 -0.19 24.95 -4.84
CA ALA A 334 0.16 26.31 -5.27
C ALA A 334 0.14 26.44 -6.80
N GLU A 335 0.45 25.37 -7.54
CA GLU A 335 0.50 25.36 -9.00
C GLU A 335 -0.84 24.93 -9.63
N PHE A 336 -1.53 23.96 -9.05
CA PHE A 336 -2.69 23.29 -9.66
C PHE A 336 -4.02 23.50 -8.91
N GLY A 337 -4.00 24.24 -7.80
CA GLY A 337 -5.15 24.47 -6.93
C GLY A 337 -5.29 23.43 -5.81
N GLU A 338 -6.09 23.79 -4.80
CA GLU A 338 -6.28 22.96 -3.60
C GLU A 338 -6.94 21.61 -3.92
N ILE A 339 -6.44 20.56 -3.28
CA ILE A 339 -7.02 19.22 -3.35
C ILE A 339 -8.18 19.17 -2.35
N THR A 340 -9.37 19.45 -2.84
CA THR A 340 -10.63 19.45 -2.08
C THR A 340 -11.42 18.15 -2.24
N ASP A 341 -11.05 17.31 -3.20
CA ASP A 341 -11.68 16.03 -3.58
C ASP A 341 -11.11 14.82 -2.80
N VAL A 342 -10.54 15.04 -1.63
CA VAL A 342 -10.22 13.96 -0.68
C VAL A 342 -11.46 13.58 0.10
N ASP A 343 -12.47 13.02 -0.58
CA ASP A 343 -13.76 12.52 -0.06
C ASP A 343 -13.89 12.54 1.48
N ASP A 344 -14.47 13.62 1.99
CA ASP A 344 -14.81 13.82 3.41
C ASP A 344 -16.32 13.63 3.65
N GLU A 345 -16.91 12.57 3.10
CA GLU A 345 -18.28 12.11 3.45
C GLU A 345 -18.33 10.65 3.92
#